data_AF-A0A2H0Z586-F1
#
_entry.id   AF-A0A2H0Z586-F1
#
_cell.length_a   1.000
_cell.length_b   1.000
_cell.length_c   1.000
_cell.angle_alpha   90.00
_cell.angle_beta   90.00
_cell.angle_gamma   90.00
#
_symmetry.space_group_name_H-M   'P 1'
#
loop_
_entity.id
_entity.type
_entity.pdbx_description
1 polymer ?
#
loop_
_entity_poly.entity_id
_entity_poly.type
_entity_poly.pdbx_seq_one_letter_code
_entity_poly.pdbx_strand_id
1 'polypeptide(L)'
;MSKTVERPLLEKGSEVFIRYNEAINILRKVQKLKEDTFAKIVSSRKPFGLSTNFNKFDKHKSYKSNILLYRFGDNGYVSKDKVERNQNWIKDYKVLVAKASPGGDSYPHGVLSAPILAPPNTCCTETYILIGPFNNENQSKNVISYLRTRFVRFLILLIKNTQDVPKKVYYFVPSQDFNEPWTDEKLYKKYGITKDEIEFINSMIRPMELNNGKEDE
;
A
#
# COMPACT_ATOMS: atom_id res chain seq x y z
N MET A 1 -18.74 0.63 25.03
CA MET A 1 -19.83 1.49 24.53
C MET A 1 -19.19 2.63 23.75
N SER A 2 -19.58 2.85 22.50
CA SER A 2 -19.10 3.99 21.71
C SER A 2 -19.51 5.29 22.43
N LYS A 3 -18.55 6.18 22.69
CA LYS A 3 -18.84 7.51 23.27
C LYS A 3 -19.53 8.36 22.20
N THR A 4 -20.68 8.94 22.54
CA THR A 4 -21.32 9.98 21.72
C THR A 4 -20.38 11.18 21.65
N VAL A 5 -20.11 11.67 20.45
CA VAL A 5 -19.21 12.81 20.20
C VAL A 5 -19.90 13.77 19.25
N GLU A 6 -19.90 15.06 19.61
CA GLU A 6 -20.28 16.13 18.71
C GLU A 6 -19.06 16.56 17.89
N ARG A 7 -19.12 16.39 16.57
CA ARG A 7 -18.04 16.76 15.64
C ARG A 7 -18.59 17.07 14.25
N PRO A 8 -17.85 17.84 13.43
CA PRO A 8 -18.18 17.98 12.01
C PRO A 8 -18.26 16.62 11.32
N LEU A 9 -19.14 16.50 10.32
CA LEU A 9 -19.28 15.29 9.51
C LEU A 9 -17.97 14.93 8.81
N LEU A 10 -17.28 15.93 8.26
CA LEU A 10 -16.01 15.77 7.57
C LEU A 10 -14.88 16.43 8.38
N GLU A 11 -13.75 15.75 8.50
CA GLU A 11 -12.54 16.35 9.07
C GLU A 11 -11.94 17.38 8.09
N LYS A 12 -11.23 18.37 8.64
CA LYS A 12 -10.65 19.46 7.85
C LYS A 12 -9.73 18.90 6.75
N GLY A 13 -10.00 19.25 5.49
CA GLY A 13 -9.21 18.79 4.34
C GLY A 13 -9.44 17.33 3.94
N SER A 14 -10.52 16.72 4.43
CA SER A 14 -10.99 15.39 4.03
C SER A 14 -12.31 15.47 3.29
N GLU A 15 -12.42 14.76 2.18
CA GLU A 15 -13.69 14.50 1.49
C GLU A 15 -14.34 13.18 1.95
N VAL A 16 -13.69 12.46 2.87
CA VAL A 16 -14.10 11.14 3.34
C VAL A 16 -14.72 11.25 4.73
N PHE A 17 -15.92 10.66 4.87
CA PHE A 17 -16.56 10.46 6.16
C PHE A 17 -15.87 9.33 6.95
N ILE A 18 -15.31 9.66 8.09
CA ILE A 18 -14.63 8.70 8.98
C ILE A 18 -15.63 8.14 9.98
N ARG A 19 -15.92 6.85 9.86
CA ARG A 19 -16.99 6.15 10.60
C ARG A 19 -16.75 6.03 12.11
N TYR A 20 -15.50 5.89 12.53
CA TYR A 20 -15.15 5.60 13.93
C TYR A 20 -14.73 6.87 14.66
N ASN A 21 -15.31 7.13 15.83
CA ASN A 21 -14.98 8.31 16.62
C ASN A 21 -13.54 8.23 17.18
N GLU A 22 -13.12 7.04 17.59
CA GLU A 22 -11.79 6.72 18.08
C GLU A 22 -10.72 7.00 17.01
N ALA A 23 -11.05 6.81 15.73
CA ALA A 23 -10.13 7.09 14.62
C ALA A 23 -9.81 8.58 14.44
N ILE A 24 -10.69 9.48 14.90
CA ILE A 24 -10.52 10.92 14.72
C ILE A 24 -9.34 11.45 15.51
N ASN A 25 -9.20 11.02 16.75
CA ASN A 25 -8.08 11.46 17.57
C ASN A 25 -6.75 10.96 16.99
N ILE A 26 -6.71 9.71 16.54
CA ILE A 26 -5.56 9.10 15.87
C ILE A 26 -5.18 9.90 14.61
N LEU A 27 -6.15 10.18 13.72
CA LEU A 27 -5.89 10.91 12.49
C LEU A 27 -5.40 12.34 12.76
N ARG A 28 -5.98 13.04 13.74
CA ARG A 28 -5.54 14.39 14.13
C ARG A 28 -4.11 14.42 14.65
N LYS A 29 -3.70 13.39 15.41
CA LYS A 29 -2.30 13.24 15.87
C LYS A 29 -1.33 13.08 14.71
N VAL A 30 -1.71 12.29 13.69
CA VAL A 30 -0.94 12.15 12.45
C VAL A 30 -0.83 13.48 11.70
N GLN A 31 -1.97 14.11 11.42
CA GLN A 31 -2.03 15.35 10.64
C GLN A 31 -1.32 16.52 11.33
N LYS A 32 -1.23 16.53 12.67
CA LYS A 32 -0.50 17.54 13.44
C LYS A 32 0.97 17.65 13.04
N LEU A 33 1.61 16.55 12.63
CA LEU A 33 3.00 16.55 12.19
C LEU A 33 3.20 17.06 10.76
N LYS A 34 2.11 17.28 10.00
CA LYS A 34 2.11 17.89 8.65
C LYS A 34 3.03 17.20 7.64
N GLU A 35 3.21 15.89 7.78
CA GLU A 35 3.96 15.10 6.81
C GLU A 35 3.21 15.02 5.48
N ASP A 36 3.97 14.89 4.40
CA ASP A 36 3.41 14.64 3.09
C ASP A 36 2.62 13.33 3.05
N THR A 37 1.54 13.29 2.27
CA THR A 37 0.80 12.03 2.08
C THR A 37 1.64 11.01 1.32
N PHE A 38 1.65 9.77 1.81
CA PHE A 38 2.25 8.61 1.16
C PHE A 38 1.64 8.37 -0.23
N ALA A 39 0.39 8.81 -0.46
CA ALA A 39 -0.24 8.76 -1.78
C ALA A 39 0.60 9.44 -2.88
N LYS A 40 1.49 10.39 -2.56
CA LYS A 40 2.37 11.03 -3.55
C LYS A 40 3.24 10.03 -4.31
N ILE A 41 3.74 8.98 -3.65
CA ILE A 41 4.60 7.93 -4.24
C ILE A 41 3.83 6.68 -4.69
N VAL A 42 2.49 6.72 -4.63
CA VAL A 42 1.64 5.64 -5.14
C VAL A 42 1.20 5.99 -6.56
N SER A 43 1.34 5.04 -7.49
CA SER A 43 1.00 5.21 -8.89
C SER A 43 -0.51 5.34 -9.10
N SER A 44 -0.90 5.94 -10.22
CA SER A 44 -2.25 5.77 -10.75
C SER A 44 -2.45 4.33 -11.26
N ARG A 45 -3.72 4.02 -11.61
CA ARG A 45 -4.07 2.78 -12.33
C ARG A 45 -3.23 2.63 -13.62
N LYS A 46 -2.95 1.39 -14.03
CA LYS A 46 -2.12 1.04 -15.19
C LYS A 46 -0.73 1.69 -15.13
N PRO A 47 0.10 1.37 -14.11
CA PRO A 47 1.42 2.01 -13.94
C PRO A 47 2.30 1.91 -15.18
N PHE A 48 2.17 0.83 -15.97
CA PHE A 48 2.92 0.61 -17.21
C PHE A 48 2.04 0.64 -18.49
N GLY A 49 0.79 1.09 -18.38
CA GLY A 49 -0.20 1.09 -19.47
C GLY A 49 -0.93 -0.24 -19.70
N LEU A 50 -0.46 -1.33 -19.12
CA LEU A 50 -0.97 -2.68 -19.38
C LEU A 50 -2.27 -2.97 -18.61
N SER A 51 -3.32 -3.41 -19.31
CA SER A 51 -4.61 -3.80 -18.72
C SER A 51 -4.61 -5.19 -18.10
N THR A 52 -5.67 -5.54 -17.36
CA THR A 52 -5.81 -6.84 -16.67
C THR A 52 -5.77 -8.01 -17.64
N ASN A 53 -6.38 -7.84 -18.82
CA ASN A 53 -6.48 -8.84 -19.88
C ASN A 53 -5.28 -8.81 -20.86
N PHE A 54 -4.18 -8.14 -20.51
CA PHE A 54 -2.99 -8.09 -21.36
C PHE A 54 -2.45 -9.51 -21.61
N ASN A 55 -2.32 -9.87 -22.90
CA ASN A 55 -1.95 -11.21 -23.36
C ASN A 55 -0.74 -11.24 -24.31
N LYS A 56 -0.11 -10.09 -24.58
CA LYS A 56 1.06 -9.97 -25.46
C LYS A 56 2.37 -10.13 -24.67
N PHE A 57 2.53 -11.26 -24.00
CA PHE A 57 3.71 -11.61 -23.21
C PHE A 57 4.21 -13.02 -23.55
N ASP A 58 5.48 -13.27 -23.29
CA ASP A 58 6.11 -14.57 -23.45
C ASP A 58 6.19 -15.28 -22.09
N LYS A 59 5.99 -16.60 -22.05
CA LYS A 59 6.11 -17.38 -20.81
C LYS A 59 7.56 -17.49 -20.32
N HIS A 60 8.51 -17.48 -21.25
CA HIS A 60 9.94 -17.63 -20.97
C HIS A 60 10.70 -16.38 -21.37
N LYS A 61 11.77 -16.07 -20.62
CA LYS A 61 12.64 -14.95 -20.90
C LYS A 61 13.39 -15.17 -22.21
N SER A 62 13.49 -14.13 -23.03
CA SER A 62 14.31 -14.12 -24.25
C SER A 62 15.15 -12.85 -24.32
N TYR A 63 16.01 -12.74 -25.33
CA TYR A 63 16.77 -11.50 -25.58
C TYR A 63 15.83 -10.30 -25.84
N LYS A 64 14.72 -10.55 -26.55
CA LYS A 64 13.73 -9.51 -26.89
C LYS A 64 12.77 -9.22 -25.73
N SER A 65 12.28 -10.27 -25.06
CA SER A 65 11.35 -10.18 -23.94
C SER A 65 12.08 -10.50 -22.64
N ASN A 66 12.70 -9.47 -22.08
CA ASN A 66 13.59 -9.58 -20.93
C ASN A 66 13.11 -8.85 -19.67
N ILE A 67 11.94 -8.20 -19.73
CA ILE A 67 11.32 -7.51 -18.59
C ILE A 67 10.29 -8.45 -17.96
N LEU A 68 10.46 -8.80 -16.68
CA LEU A 68 9.50 -9.62 -15.95
C LEU A 68 8.19 -8.85 -15.75
N LEU A 69 7.06 -9.48 -16.10
CA LEU A 69 5.71 -8.94 -16.00
C LEU A 69 4.98 -9.61 -14.83
N TYR A 70 4.64 -8.82 -13.81
CA TYR A 70 3.68 -9.20 -12.77
C TYR A 70 2.25 -8.99 -13.25
N ARG A 71 1.42 -10.04 -13.18
CA ARG A 71 0.00 -9.98 -13.59
C ARG A 71 -0.85 -10.91 -12.74
N PHE A 72 -2.17 -10.85 -12.93
CA PHE A 72 -3.06 -11.89 -12.41
C PHE A 72 -2.88 -13.19 -13.20
N GLY A 73 -2.76 -14.31 -12.48
CA GLY A 73 -2.36 -15.60 -13.04
C GLY A 73 -0.85 -15.70 -13.24
N ASP A 74 -0.42 -16.47 -14.25
CA ASP A 74 1.01 -16.66 -14.50
C ASP A 74 1.70 -15.35 -14.90
N ASN A 75 2.85 -15.11 -14.26
CA ASN A 75 3.80 -14.10 -14.68
C ASN A 75 4.41 -14.47 -16.05
N GLY A 76 5.02 -13.49 -16.70
CA GLY A 76 5.69 -13.70 -17.98
C GLY A 76 6.73 -12.63 -18.27
N TYR A 77 7.10 -12.48 -19.52
CA TYR A 77 8.10 -11.53 -19.97
C TYR A 77 7.57 -10.69 -21.11
N VAL A 78 7.93 -9.42 -21.11
CA VAL A 78 7.59 -8.50 -22.20
C VAL A 78 8.83 -7.82 -22.73
N SER A 79 8.76 -7.39 -23.97
CA SER A 79 9.72 -6.49 -24.57
C SER A 79 9.40 -5.04 -24.22
N LYS A 80 10.41 -4.17 -24.21
CA LYS A 80 10.26 -2.77 -23.79
C LYS A 80 9.22 -2.00 -24.63
N ASP A 81 9.06 -2.34 -25.91
CA ASP A 81 8.06 -1.73 -26.81
C ASP A 81 6.60 -2.01 -26.39
N LYS A 82 6.36 -3.02 -25.55
CA LYS A 82 5.02 -3.29 -25.01
C LYS A 82 4.66 -2.40 -23.83
N VAL A 83 5.64 -1.76 -23.19
CA VAL A 83 5.39 -0.89 -22.03
C VAL A 83 5.03 0.51 -22.51
N GLU A 84 3.76 0.89 -22.34
CA GLU A 84 3.22 2.13 -22.92
C GLU A 84 3.51 3.37 -22.06
N ARG A 85 3.77 3.19 -20.75
CA ARG A 85 3.95 4.28 -19.78
C ARG A 85 5.06 3.97 -18.80
N ASN A 86 5.66 5.03 -18.25
CA ASN A 86 6.66 4.95 -17.18
C ASN A 86 7.78 3.93 -17.45
N GLN A 87 8.24 3.83 -18.72
CA GLN A 87 9.31 2.90 -19.10
C GLN A 87 10.59 3.12 -18.30
N ASN A 88 10.83 4.34 -17.85
CA ASN A 88 11.95 4.69 -16.99
C ASN A 88 11.91 3.97 -15.62
N TRP A 89 10.73 3.63 -15.08
CA TRP A 89 10.60 2.92 -13.80
C TRP A 89 10.97 1.44 -13.89
N ILE A 90 11.09 0.87 -15.09
CA ILE A 90 11.45 -0.54 -15.28
C ILE A 90 12.79 -0.86 -14.61
N LYS A 91 13.75 0.08 -14.68
CA LYS A 91 15.12 -0.09 -14.17
C LYS A 91 15.26 0.05 -12.65
N ASP A 92 14.20 0.50 -11.97
CA ASP A 92 14.26 0.83 -10.54
C ASP A 92 13.60 -0.28 -9.69
N TYR A 93 13.94 -0.30 -8.40
CA TYR A 93 13.18 -1.11 -7.44
C TYR A 93 11.80 -0.49 -7.22
N LYS A 94 10.82 -1.34 -6.93
CA LYS A 94 9.44 -0.90 -6.67
C LYS A 94 8.73 -1.88 -5.75
N VAL A 95 7.69 -1.41 -5.08
CA VAL A 95 6.81 -2.26 -4.28
C VAL A 95 5.47 -2.37 -4.98
N LEU A 96 4.98 -3.59 -5.16
CA LEU A 96 3.68 -3.86 -5.79
C LEU A 96 2.68 -4.30 -4.73
N VAL A 97 1.48 -3.73 -4.79
CA VAL A 97 0.33 -4.17 -3.97
C VAL A 97 -0.78 -4.58 -4.92
N ALA A 98 -1.40 -5.74 -4.67
CA ALA A 98 -2.54 -6.19 -5.46
C ALA A 98 -3.67 -5.15 -5.38
N LYS A 99 -4.13 -4.67 -6.54
CA LYS A 99 -5.16 -3.63 -6.64
C LYS A 99 -6.47 -4.07 -6.00
N ALA A 100 -6.79 -5.36 -6.11
CA ALA A 100 -7.82 -6.01 -5.30
C ALA A 100 -7.13 -6.65 -4.09
N SER A 101 -7.49 -6.18 -2.90
CA SER A 101 -6.99 -6.68 -1.61
C SER A 101 -8.18 -7.13 -0.76
N PRO A 102 -7.96 -7.86 0.36
CA PRO A 102 -9.04 -8.33 1.22
C PRO A 102 -10.02 -7.20 1.57
N GLY A 103 -11.30 -7.55 1.60
CA GLY A 103 -12.39 -6.65 1.94
C GLY A 103 -13.53 -7.47 2.53
N GLY A 104 -14.38 -6.81 3.31
CA GLY A 104 -15.46 -7.45 4.05
C GLY A 104 -15.61 -6.83 5.44
N ASP A 105 -16.74 -7.11 6.08
CA ASP A 105 -17.13 -6.48 7.35
C ASP A 105 -16.67 -7.26 8.60
N SER A 106 -15.97 -8.37 8.42
CA SER A 106 -15.45 -9.19 9.52
C SER A 106 -14.24 -8.54 10.19
N TYR A 107 -14.30 -8.47 11.53
CA TYR A 107 -13.22 -7.99 12.38
C TYR A 107 -12.37 -9.16 12.91
N PRO A 108 -11.05 -8.98 13.08
CA PRO A 108 -10.26 -7.86 12.59
C PRO A 108 -10.07 -7.92 11.06
N HIS A 109 -10.07 -6.76 10.39
CA HIS A 109 -10.04 -6.68 8.92
C HIS A 109 -8.68 -7.04 8.33
N GLY A 110 -8.70 -7.77 7.20
CA GLY A 110 -7.62 -7.74 6.23
C GLY A 110 -7.77 -6.50 5.33
N VAL A 111 -6.71 -5.69 5.19
CA VAL A 111 -6.77 -4.41 4.45
C VAL A 111 -6.01 -4.46 3.13
N LEU A 112 -4.78 -4.96 3.16
CA LEU A 112 -3.92 -5.11 1.99
C LEU A 112 -3.51 -6.58 1.86
N SER A 113 -3.39 -7.06 0.63
CA SER A 113 -2.58 -8.25 0.35
C SER A 113 -1.10 -7.96 0.65
N ALA A 114 -0.32 -9.01 0.89
CA ALA A 114 1.11 -8.87 1.15
C ALA A 114 1.80 -8.07 0.02
N PRO A 115 2.51 -6.97 0.34
CA PRO A 115 3.27 -6.24 -0.66
C PRO A 115 4.41 -7.08 -1.22
N ILE A 116 4.66 -6.94 -2.53
CA ILE A 116 5.68 -7.68 -3.27
C ILE A 116 6.84 -6.73 -3.58
N LEU A 117 8.06 -7.16 -3.29
CA LEU A 117 9.27 -6.50 -3.78
C LEU A 117 9.49 -6.85 -5.24
N ALA A 118 9.49 -5.85 -6.13
CA ALA A 118 9.78 -6.03 -7.55
C ALA A 118 11.15 -5.39 -7.87
N PRO A 119 12.17 -6.19 -8.26
CA PRO A 119 13.50 -5.69 -8.57
C PRO A 119 13.54 -4.88 -9.89
N PRO A 120 14.68 -4.28 -10.26
CA PRO A 120 14.93 -3.80 -11.61
C PRO A 120 14.59 -4.82 -12.70
N ASN A 121 14.28 -4.33 -13.91
CA ASN A 121 13.81 -5.12 -15.07
C ASN A 121 12.46 -5.79 -14.84
N THR A 122 11.55 -5.09 -14.15
CA THR A 122 10.18 -5.55 -13.89
C THR A 122 9.14 -4.50 -14.26
N CYS A 123 7.96 -4.97 -14.64
CA CYS A 123 6.75 -4.18 -14.82
C CYS A 123 5.51 -4.96 -14.34
N CYS A 124 4.34 -4.33 -14.36
CA CYS A 124 3.09 -4.98 -13.94
C CYS A 124 1.88 -4.51 -14.75
N THR A 125 0.84 -5.35 -14.80
CA THR A 125 -0.48 -4.93 -15.29
C THR A 125 -1.25 -4.14 -14.23
N GLU A 126 -2.40 -3.60 -14.61
CA GLU A 126 -3.29 -2.88 -13.70
C GLU A 126 -3.88 -3.69 -12.55
N THR A 127 -3.60 -4.99 -12.48
CA THR A 127 -3.94 -5.82 -11.31
C THR A 127 -3.10 -5.46 -10.10
N TYR A 128 -2.05 -4.64 -10.28
CA TYR A 128 -1.22 -4.09 -9.23
C TYR A 128 -1.24 -2.56 -9.21
N ILE A 129 -1.03 -2.02 -8.02
CA ILE A 129 -0.65 -0.64 -7.76
C ILE A 129 0.85 -0.64 -7.44
N LEU A 130 1.57 0.33 -8.03
CA LEU A 130 3.00 0.51 -7.82
C LEU A 130 3.24 1.57 -6.75
N ILE A 131 4.16 1.30 -5.85
CA ILE A 131 4.66 2.21 -4.82
C ILE A 131 6.15 2.42 -5.06
N GLY A 132 6.57 3.69 -5.11
CA GLY A 132 7.92 4.11 -5.51
C GLY A 132 7.91 4.87 -6.85
N PRO A 133 8.95 4.74 -7.69
CA PRO A 133 10.10 3.82 -7.59
C PRO A 133 11.13 4.19 -6.50
N PHE A 134 12.06 3.28 -6.22
CA PHE A 134 13.15 3.44 -5.24
C PHE A 134 14.51 3.07 -5.84
N ASN A 135 15.58 3.69 -5.32
CA ASN A 135 16.93 3.52 -5.85
C ASN A 135 17.58 2.21 -5.43
N ASN A 136 17.16 1.61 -4.31
CA ASN A 136 17.75 0.39 -3.79
C ASN A 136 16.73 -0.53 -3.12
N GLU A 137 17.16 -1.77 -2.93
CA GLU A 137 16.36 -2.83 -2.34
C GLU A 137 15.97 -2.55 -0.88
N ASN A 138 16.88 -1.97 -0.09
CA ASN A 138 16.65 -1.70 1.34
C ASN A 138 15.53 -0.70 1.55
N GLN A 139 15.49 0.39 0.77
CA GLN A 139 14.38 1.34 0.80
C GLN A 139 13.05 0.66 0.49
N SER A 140 13.03 -0.23 -0.51
CA SER A 140 11.81 -0.97 -0.86
C SER A 140 11.38 -1.92 0.27
N LYS A 141 12.32 -2.59 0.93
CA LYS A 141 12.04 -3.44 2.11
C LYS A 141 11.52 -2.62 3.29
N ASN A 142 12.04 -1.42 3.51
CA ASN A 142 11.55 -0.51 4.56
C ASN A 142 10.14 0.01 4.27
N VAL A 143 9.80 0.23 3.00
CA VAL A 143 8.43 0.55 2.58
C VAL A 143 7.50 -0.65 2.79
N ILE A 144 7.97 -1.87 2.50
CA ILE A 144 7.20 -3.10 2.76
C ILE A 144 6.94 -3.26 4.26
N SER A 145 7.94 -3.07 5.13
CA SER A 145 7.74 -3.16 6.59
C SER A 145 6.74 -2.10 7.07
N TYR A 146 6.84 -0.87 6.55
CA TYR A 146 5.88 0.20 6.82
C TYR A 146 4.43 -0.19 6.43
N LEU A 147 4.22 -0.71 5.21
CA LEU A 147 2.89 -1.14 4.73
C LEU A 147 2.31 -2.35 5.49
N ARG A 148 3.17 -3.18 6.10
CA ARG A 148 2.75 -4.34 6.91
C ARG A 148 2.25 -3.95 8.30
N THR A 149 2.62 -2.77 8.81
CA THR A 149 2.17 -2.29 10.13
C THR A 149 0.64 -2.22 10.19
N ARG A 150 0.08 -2.50 11.38
CA ARG A 150 -1.35 -2.31 11.62
C ARG A 150 -1.72 -0.84 11.55
N PHE A 151 -0.85 0.04 12.05
CA PHE A 151 -1.04 1.48 12.01
C PHE A 151 -1.33 2.00 10.60
N VAL A 152 -0.49 1.65 9.61
CA VAL A 152 -0.68 2.09 8.22
C VAL A 152 -1.95 1.50 7.62
N ARG A 153 -2.19 0.20 7.84
CA ARG A 153 -3.38 -0.47 7.34
C ARG A 153 -4.67 0.07 7.98
N PHE A 154 -4.61 0.52 9.23
CA PHE A 154 -5.70 1.23 9.88
C PHE A 154 -6.01 2.56 9.19
N LEU A 155 -5.00 3.39 8.91
CA LEU A 155 -5.20 4.65 8.20
C LEU A 155 -5.77 4.44 6.77
N ILE A 156 -5.36 3.37 6.09
CA ILE A 156 -5.94 2.97 4.81
C ILE A 156 -7.41 2.55 4.95
N LEU A 157 -7.74 1.78 5.99
CA LEU A 157 -9.12 1.35 6.28
C LEU A 157 -10.08 2.52 6.48
N LEU A 158 -9.60 3.66 6.98
CA LEU A 158 -10.45 4.86 7.16
C LEU A 158 -11.03 5.38 5.84
N ILE A 159 -10.38 5.09 4.71
CA ILE A 159 -10.84 5.49 3.37
C ILE A 159 -11.35 4.29 2.56
N LYS A 160 -10.68 3.14 2.69
CA LYS A 160 -10.96 1.93 1.91
C LYS A 160 -12.24 1.25 2.38
N ASN A 161 -13.32 1.45 1.62
CA ASN A 161 -14.63 0.84 1.84
C ASN A 161 -14.93 -0.39 0.96
N THR A 162 -14.09 -0.69 -0.03
CA THR A 162 -14.25 -1.84 -0.93
C THR A 162 -12.93 -2.63 -1.01
N GLN A 163 -12.86 -3.68 -1.83
CA GLN A 163 -11.62 -4.44 -2.07
C GLN A 163 -10.55 -3.64 -2.84
N ASP A 164 -10.96 -2.58 -3.56
CA ASP A 164 -10.05 -1.79 -4.40
C ASP A 164 -9.12 -0.91 -3.54
N VAL A 165 -7.81 -0.88 -3.88
CA VAL A 165 -6.78 -0.07 -3.17
C VAL A 165 -6.09 0.98 -4.06
N PRO A 166 -6.84 1.86 -4.74
CA PRO A 166 -6.25 2.91 -5.58
C PRO A 166 -5.47 3.94 -4.74
N LYS A 167 -4.60 4.73 -5.38
CA LYS A 167 -3.81 5.84 -4.79
C LYS A 167 -4.54 6.63 -3.68
N LYS A 168 -5.83 6.94 -3.87
CA LYS A 168 -6.64 7.71 -2.91
C LYS A 168 -6.76 7.07 -1.51
N VAL A 169 -6.70 5.73 -1.40
CA VAL A 169 -6.85 5.08 -0.08
C VAL A 169 -5.64 5.31 0.83
N TYR A 170 -4.52 5.74 0.26
CA TYR A 170 -3.30 6.07 0.98
C TYR A 170 -3.24 7.54 1.43
N TYR A 171 -4.31 8.33 1.22
CA TYR A 171 -4.28 9.77 1.47
C TYR A 171 -3.96 10.15 2.92
N PHE A 172 -4.53 9.44 3.90
CA PHE A 172 -4.24 9.67 5.32
C PHE A 172 -2.93 9.06 5.81
N VAL A 173 -2.26 8.27 4.99
CA VAL A 173 -1.01 7.60 5.36
C VAL A 173 0.14 8.63 5.27
N PRO A 174 0.89 8.89 6.35
CA PRO A 174 1.98 9.87 6.33
C PRO A 174 3.26 9.30 5.72
N SER A 175 3.88 9.99 4.77
CA SER A 175 5.19 9.63 4.23
C SER A 175 6.25 9.63 5.33
N GLN A 176 7.15 8.65 5.30
CA GLN A 176 8.23 8.49 6.27
C GLN A 176 9.60 8.56 5.59
N ASP A 177 10.67 8.61 6.39
CA ASP A 177 12.01 8.31 5.90
C ASP A 177 12.15 6.79 5.72
N PHE A 178 12.35 6.35 4.47
CA PHE A 178 12.49 4.94 4.12
C PHE A 178 13.96 4.48 4.08
N ASN A 179 14.89 5.27 4.60
CA ASN A 179 16.26 4.80 4.86
C ASN A 179 16.35 3.92 6.13
N GLU A 180 15.29 3.85 6.93
CA GLU A 180 15.16 2.94 8.08
C GLU A 180 13.85 2.14 8.05
N PRO A 181 13.78 0.97 8.73
CA PRO A 181 12.54 0.20 8.83
C PRO A 181 11.58 0.82 9.85
N TRP A 182 10.28 0.67 9.57
CA TRP A 182 9.19 1.11 10.44
C TRP A 182 8.46 -0.08 11.04
N THR A 183 8.11 0.05 12.33
CA THR A 183 7.29 -0.90 13.06
C THR A 183 6.09 -0.19 13.68
N ASP A 184 5.08 -0.96 14.11
CA ASP A 184 3.93 -0.40 14.82
C ASP A 184 4.39 0.38 16.07
N GLU A 185 5.36 -0.14 16.84
CA GLU A 185 5.86 0.51 18.06
C GLU A 185 6.54 1.87 17.77
N LYS A 186 7.37 1.94 16.71
CA LYS A 186 8.00 3.20 16.29
C LYS A 186 6.95 4.23 15.90
N LEU A 187 5.94 3.83 15.14
CA LEU A 187 4.86 4.70 14.68
C LEU A 187 3.98 5.16 15.85
N TYR A 188 3.59 4.25 16.75
CA TYR A 188 2.82 4.57 17.94
C TYR A 188 3.54 5.60 18.82
N LYS A 189 4.84 5.41 19.06
CA LYS A 189 5.66 6.37 19.80
C LYS A 189 5.72 7.72 19.07
N LYS A 190 5.98 7.71 17.77
CA LYS A 190 6.11 8.94 16.95
C LYS A 190 4.83 9.80 16.99
N TYR A 191 3.66 9.18 16.85
CA TYR A 191 2.38 9.91 16.81
C TYR A 191 1.71 10.06 18.18
N GLY A 192 2.32 9.57 19.27
CA GLY A 192 1.74 9.63 20.61
C GLY A 192 0.42 8.86 20.71
N ILE A 193 0.36 7.67 20.09
CA ILE A 193 -0.82 6.80 20.13
C ILE A 193 -0.92 6.16 21.51
N THR A 194 -2.08 6.31 22.15
CA THR A 194 -2.30 5.81 23.52
C THR A 194 -2.56 4.30 23.54
N LYS A 195 -2.49 3.69 24.72
CA LYS A 195 -2.79 2.24 24.87
C LYS A 195 -4.18 1.89 24.34
N ASP A 196 -5.20 2.66 24.72
CA ASP A 196 -6.59 2.45 24.26
C ASP A 196 -6.70 2.57 22.73
N GLU A 197 -5.98 3.52 22.12
CA GLU A 197 -5.95 3.66 20.66
C GLU A 197 -5.20 2.52 19.97
N ILE A 198 -4.13 1.99 20.58
CA ILE A 198 -3.41 0.81 20.09
C ILE A 198 -4.32 -0.42 20.15
N GLU A 199 -5.04 -0.62 21.27
CA GLU A 199 -6.02 -1.70 21.41
C GLU A 199 -7.14 -1.58 20.38
N PHE A 200 -7.62 -0.36 20.13
CA PHE A 200 -8.58 -0.09 19.08
C PHE A 200 -8.00 -0.47 17.70
N ILE A 201 -6.82 0.01 17.31
CA ILE A 201 -6.17 -0.35 16.05
C ILE A 201 -6.01 -1.88 15.92
N ASN A 202 -5.61 -2.56 16.99
CA ASN A 202 -5.39 -4.00 17.00
C ASN A 202 -6.69 -4.81 16.88
N SER A 203 -7.79 -4.33 17.45
CA SER A 203 -9.11 -4.96 17.27
C SER A 203 -9.68 -4.75 15.86
N MET A 204 -9.23 -3.69 15.18
CA MET A 204 -9.66 -3.35 13.82
C MET A 204 -8.86 -4.07 12.73
N ILE A 205 -7.57 -4.34 12.94
CA ILE A 205 -6.65 -4.77 11.89
C ILE A 205 -5.97 -6.11 12.21
N ARG A 206 -6.12 -7.07 11.29
CA ARG A 206 -5.51 -8.41 11.44
C ARG A 206 -3.98 -8.28 11.46
N PRO A 207 -3.26 -9.07 12.29
CA PRO A 207 -1.81 -9.19 12.13
C PRO A 207 -1.45 -9.55 10.70
N MET A 208 -0.33 -9.02 10.23
CA MET A 208 0.31 -9.47 9.00
C MET A 208 1.72 -9.86 9.40
N GLU A 209 2.08 -11.12 9.19
CA GLU A 209 3.40 -11.61 9.55
C GLU A 209 4.47 -10.84 8.78
N LEU A 210 5.52 -10.43 9.50
CA LEU A 210 6.75 -9.88 8.90
C LEU A 210 7.62 -11.02 8.36
N ASN A 211 7.04 -12.06 7.75
CA ASN A 211 7.83 -13.15 7.22
C ASN A 211 8.54 -12.68 5.94
N ASN A 212 9.87 -12.72 6.00
CA ASN A 212 10.78 -12.58 4.88
C ASN A 212 10.69 -13.87 4.06
N GLY A 213 9.79 -13.89 3.08
CA GLY A 213 9.76 -14.87 2.01
C GLY A 213 9.62 -16.32 2.45
N LYS A 214 8.39 -16.78 2.66
CA LYS A 214 7.92 -18.07 2.11
C LYS A 214 6.50 -17.85 1.61
N GLU A 215 6.32 -18.17 0.34
CA GLU A 215 5.02 -18.23 -0.32
C GLU A 215 4.18 -19.28 0.43
N ASP A 216 2.97 -18.90 0.84
CA ASP A 216 1.97 -19.88 1.20
C ASP A 216 1.50 -20.51 -0.13
N GLU A 217 1.84 -21.79 -0.32
CA GLU A 217 1.27 -22.68 -1.34
C GLU A 217 -0.25 -22.85 -1.17
#